data_AF-A0A839YGE8-F1
#
_entry.id   AF-A0A839YGE8-F1
#
_cell.length_a   1.000
_cell.length_b   1.000
_cell.length_c   1.000
_cell.angle_alpha   90.00
_cell.angle_beta   90.00
_cell.angle_gamma   90.00
#
_symmetry.space_group_name_H-M   'P 1'
#
loop_
_entity.id
_entity.type
_entity.pdbx_description
1 polymer ?
#
loop_
_entity_poly.entity_id
_entity_poly.type
_entity_poly.pdbx_seq_one_letter_code
_entity_poly.pdbx_strand_id
1 'polypeptide(L)' 'MRITRIRVPASWLTEGGSTRHLPAEFTLGLGPCGLTVTTLQLWWSDGCLCIKQSHTDGTVKRFIYPLTQLHGRVEVEYGG' A
#
# COMPACT_ATOMS: atom_id res chain seq x y z
N MET A 1 -14.33 -12.55 -0.41
CA MET A 1 -12.86 -12.52 -0.59
C MET A 1 -12.32 -11.24 0.01
N ARG A 2 -11.35 -11.35 0.92
CA ARG A 2 -10.72 -10.21 1.62
C ARG A 2 -9.27 -10.09 1.15
N ILE A 3 -8.79 -8.88 0.90
CA ILE A 3 -7.39 -8.66 0.53
C ILE A 3 -6.50 -8.96 1.75
N THR A 4 -5.51 -9.82 1.58
CA THR A 4 -4.53 -10.19 2.61
C THR A 4 -3.19 -9.51 2.40
N ARG A 5 -2.83 -9.21 1.14
CA ARG A 5 -1.59 -8.53 0.79
C ARG A 5 -1.73 -7.68 -0.46
N ILE A 6 -1.05 -6.53 -0.48
CA ILE A 6 -0.88 -5.67 -1.65
C ILE A 6 0.60 -5.37 -1.78
N ARG A 7 1.17 -5.56 -2.97
CA ARG A 7 2.54 -5.18 -3.31
C ARG A 7 2.53 -4.18 -4.46
N VAL A 8 3.09 -3.01 -4.20
CA VAL A 8 3.10 -1.88 -5.13
C VAL A 8 4.55 -1.59 -5.52
N PRO A 9 4.96 -1.82 -6.76
CA PRO A 9 6.30 -1.45 -7.20
C PRO A 9 6.35 0.06 -7.49
N ALA A 10 6.53 0.85 -6.45
CA ALA A 10 6.55 2.31 -6.52
C ALA A 10 7.97 2.87 -6.42
N SER A 11 8.16 4.06 -6.98
CA SER A 11 9.33 4.89 -6.71
C SER A 11 8.94 6.06 -5.83
N TRP A 12 9.74 6.37 -4.82
CA TRP A 12 9.58 7.59 -4.04
C TRP A 12 10.90 8.34 -3.92
N LEU A 13 10.79 9.66 -3.78
CA LEU A 13 11.91 10.53 -3.47
C LEU A 13 12.28 10.36 -2.00
N THR A 14 13.57 10.22 -1.72
CA THR A 14 14.10 10.30 -0.36
C THR A 14 14.50 11.74 -0.03
N GLU A 15 14.72 12.05 1.25
CA GLU A 15 15.12 13.39 1.72
C GLU A 15 16.43 13.91 1.08
N GLY A 16 17.23 13.03 0.48
CA GLY A 16 18.44 13.37 -0.27
C GLY A 16 18.28 13.60 -1.77
N GLY A 17 17.04 13.62 -2.30
CA GLY A 17 16.76 13.82 -3.73
C GLY A 17 16.98 12.59 -4.62
N SER A 18 17.44 11.47 -4.05
CA SER A 18 17.59 10.21 -4.79
C SER A 18 16.24 9.51 -4.96
N THR A 19 15.96 9.04 -6.18
CA THR A 19 14.81 8.18 -6.45
C THR A 19 15.13 6.76 -5.99
N ARG A 20 14.32 6.21 -5.08
CA ARG A 20 14.47 4.83 -4.63
C ARG A 20 13.36 3.98 -5.25
N HIS A 21 13.75 2.91 -5.94
CA HIS A 21 12.85 1.92 -6.50
C HIS A 21 12.76 0.73 -5.54
N LEU A 22 11.73 0.69 -4.69
CA LEU A 22 11.47 -0.44 -3.81
C LEU A 22 9.98 -0.76 -3.80
N PRO A 23 9.58 -2.04 -3.79
CA PRO A 23 8.18 -2.38 -3.63
C PRO A 23 7.70 -1.96 -2.23
N ALA A 24 6.58 -1.24 -2.18
CA ALA A 24 5.82 -1.01 -0.96
C ALA A 24 4.91 -2.22 -0.72
N GLU A 25 4.98 -2.81 0.47
CA GLU A 25 4.19 -3.98 0.83
C GLU A 25 3.22 -3.64 1.96
N PHE A 26 1.96 -4.04 1.77
CA PHE A 26 0.89 -3.87 2.74
C PHE A 26 0.30 -5.24 3.04
N THR A 27 0.40 -5.66 4.30
CA THR A 27 -0.08 -6.99 4.73
C THR A 27 -1.13 -6.82 5.82
N LEU A 28 -2.12 -7.70 5.78
CA LEU A 28 -3.12 -7.82 6.83
C LEU A 28 -2.50 -8.46 8.08
N GLY A 29 -2.84 -7.96 9.27
CA GLY A 29 -2.24 -8.42 10.53
C GLY A 29 -1.24 -7.43 11.12
N LEU A 30 -0.34 -7.90 11.99
CA LEU A 30 0.59 -7.05 12.73
C LEU A 30 1.62 -6.41 11.80
N GLY A 31 1.56 -5.08 11.67
CA GLY A 31 2.51 -4.31 10.88
C GLY A 31 3.80 -3.96 11.65
N PRO A 32 4.86 -3.55 10.94
CA PRO A 32 6.15 -3.18 11.55
C PRO A 32 6.07 -1.94 12.45
N CYS A 33 5.00 -1.16 12.34
CA CYS A 33 4.73 -0.01 13.21
C CYS A 33 4.05 -0.40 14.55
N GLY A 34 3.90 -1.69 14.83
CA GLY A 34 3.25 -2.20 16.05
C GLY A 34 1.72 -2.17 16.01
N LEU A 35 1.12 -1.66 14.94
CA LEU A 35 -0.33 -1.66 14.75
C LEU A 35 -0.80 -2.85 13.93
N THR A 36 -1.91 -3.45 14.34
CA THR A 36 -2.56 -4.54 13.60
C THR A 36 -3.51 -3.99 12.56
N VAL A 37 -3.22 -4.26 11.29
CA VAL A 37 -4.08 -3.92 10.15
C VAL A 37 -5.25 -4.88 10.10
N THR A 38 -6.46 -4.35 10.30
CA THR A 38 -7.71 -5.10 10.27
C THR A 38 -8.34 -5.11 8.89
N THR A 39 -8.06 -4.13 8.03
CA THR A 39 -8.63 -4.09 6.69
C THR A 39 -7.66 -3.47 5.70
N LEU A 40 -7.55 -4.08 4.52
CA LEU A 40 -6.91 -3.54 3.33
C LEU A 40 -7.96 -3.28 2.26
N GLN A 41 -7.94 -2.08 1.68
CA GLN A 41 -8.75 -1.72 0.52
C GLN A 41 -7.85 -1.10 -0.55
N LEU A 42 -8.17 -1.40 -1.81
CA LEU A 42 -7.45 -0.90 -2.98
C LEU A 42 -8.47 -0.45 -4.03
N TRP A 43 -8.25 0.72 -4.62
CA TRP A 43 -9.04 1.22 -5.74
C TRP A 43 -8.24 2.19 -6.60
N TRP A 44 -8.70 2.40 -7.84
CA TRP A 44 -8.11 3.34 -8.79
C TRP A 44 -8.98 4.60 -8.87
N SER A 45 -8.37 5.78 -8.82
CA SER A 45 -9.07 7.07 -8.94
C SER A 45 -8.12 8.12 -9.49
N ASP A 46 -8.57 8.94 -10.44
CA ASP A 46 -7.86 10.14 -10.91
C ASP A 46 -6.38 9.90 -11.29
N GLY A 47 -6.13 8.82 -12.05
CA GLY A 47 -4.77 8.45 -12.47
C GLY A 47 -3.86 8.05 -11.31
N CYS A 48 -4.44 7.62 -10.18
CA CYS A 48 -3.73 7.16 -9.00
C CYS A 48 -4.24 5.79 -8.53
N LEU A 49 -3.33 5.01 -7.94
CA LEU A 49 -3.64 3.87 -7.09
C LEU A 49 -3.83 4.37 -5.65
N CYS A 50 -4.98 4.09 -5.07
CA CYS A 50 -5.27 4.39 -3.67
C CYS A 50 -5.31 3.10 -2.84
N ILE A 51 -4.60 3.12 -1.72
CA ILE A 51 -4.62 2.04 -0.73
C ILE A 51 -5.06 2.63 0.61
N LYS A 52 -6.00 1.95 1.28
CA LYS A 52 -6.44 2.29 2.62
C LYS A 52 -6.18 1.12 3.57
N GLN A 53 -5.53 1.42 4.68
CA GLN A 53 -5.33 0.52 5.80
C GLN A 53 -6.14 1.02 7.00
N SER A 54 -6.90 0.13 7.62
CA SER A 54 -7.57 0.39 8.91
C SER A 54 -6.93 -0.49 9.97
N HIS A 55 -6.74 0.04 11.18
CA HIS A 55 -6.07 -0.66 12.28
C HIS A 55 -7.01 -0.95 13.45
N THR A 56 -6.57 -1.78 14.39
CA THR A 56 -7.32 -2.16 15.60
C THR A 56 -7.57 -1.01 16.56
N ASP A 57 -6.70 0.00 16.56
CA ASP A 57 -6.81 1.22 17.38
C ASP A 57 -7.79 2.26 16.79
N GLY A 58 -8.45 1.91 15.68
CA GLY A 58 -9.36 2.80 14.96
C GLY A 58 -8.68 3.76 13.98
N THR A 59 -7.34 3.79 13.92
CA THR A 59 -6.62 4.67 13.00
C THR A 59 -6.71 4.18 11.56
N VAL A 60 -6.69 5.14 10.63
CA VAL A 60 -6.75 4.88 9.20
C VAL A 60 -5.56 5.55 8.51
N LYS A 61 -4.86 4.80 7.66
CA LYS A 61 -3.81 5.33 6.78
C LYS A 61 -4.21 5.19 5.33
N ARG A 62 -3.97 6.24 4.54
CA ARG A 62 -4.19 6.24 3.10
C ARG A 62 -2.87 6.49 2.39
N PHE A 63 -2.58 5.67 1.40
CA PHE A 63 -1.42 5.78 0.53
C PHE A 63 -1.92 6.01 -0.89
N ILE A 64 -1.36 7.03 -1.55
CA ILE A 64 -1.79 7.46 -2.88
C ILE A 64 -0.54 7.45 -3.76
N TYR A 65 -0.58 6.64 -4.82
CA TYR A 65 0.50 6.50 -5.78
C TYR A 65 0.00 6.98 -7.15
N PRO A 66 0.55 8.07 -7.70
CA PRO A 66 0.36 8.40 -9.12
C PRO A 66 0.77 7.22 -9.99
N LEU A 67 -0.03 6.89 -11.01
CA LEU A 67 0.28 5.78 -11.91
C LEU A 67 1.64 5.94 -12.61
N THR A 68 2.07 7.18 -12.83
CA THR A 68 3.39 7.52 -13.40
C THR A 68 4.57 7.14 -12.51
N GLN A 69 4.35 6.88 -11.22
CA GLN A 69 5.36 6.46 -10.25
C GLN A 69 5.35 4.95 -10.00
N LEU A 70 4.44 4.21 -10.65
CA LEU A 70 4.37 2.75 -10.58
C LEU A 70 5.19 2.14 -11.71
N HIS A 71 6.08 1.21 -11.37
CA HIS A 71 6.95 0.54 -12.31
C HIS A 71 6.69 -0.97 -12.26
N GLY A 72 5.93 -1.50 -13.22
CA GLY A 72 5.58 -2.92 -13.28
C GLY A 72 4.14 -3.18 -12.84
N ARG A 73 3.91 -4.31 -12.16
CA ARG A 73 2.56 -4.79 -11.83
C ARG A 73 2.27 -4.67 -10.34
N VAL A 74 1.07 -4.22 -10.01
CA VAL A 74 0.55 -4.29 -8.64
C VAL A 74 0.05 -5.71 -8.40
N GLU A 75 0.55 -6.35 -7.35
CA GLU A 75 0.14 -7.70 -6.97
C GLU A 75 -0.84 -7.60 -5.80
N VAL A 76 -1.96 -8.34 -5.88
CA VAL A 76 -3.00 -8.38 -4.84
C VAL A 76 -3.31 -9.84 -4.52
N GLU A 77 -3.13 -10.21 -3.26
CA GLU A 77 -3.48 -11.54 -2.74
C GLU A 77 -4.79 -11.46 -1.96
N TYR A 78 -5.61 -12.50 -2.09
CA TYR A 78 -6.90 -12.62 -1.41
C TYR A 78 -6.91 -13.84 -0.50
N GLY A 79 -7.47 -13.67 0.70
CA GLY A 79 -7.81 -14.75 1.61
C GLY A 79 -9.22 -15.29 1.32
N GLY A 80 -9.37 -16.60 1.55
CA GLY A 80 -10.64 -17.34 1.55
C GLY A 80 -11.56 -16.90 2.68
#